data_AF-A0A433Q8P5-F1
#
_entry.id   AF-A0A433Q8P5-F1
#
_cell.length_a   1.000
_cell.length_b   1.000
_cell.length_c   1.000
_cell.angle_alpha   90.00
_cell.angle_beta   90.00
_cell.angle_gamma   90.00
#
_symmetry.space_group_name_H-M   'P 1'
#
loop_
_entity.id
_entity.type
_entity.pdbx_description
1 polymer ?
#
loop_
_entity_poly.entity_id
_entity_poly.type
_entity_poly.pdbx_seq_one_letter_code
_entity_poly.pdbx_strand_id
1 'polypeptide(L)'
;ISQCIAESLANLESDPHRHAAYKIVLANRHMNLGVLYKELEPPTTQSRATAEEHFKKSFDWHLKTDNIEGIAQVSGNLGQLYLDTDRTTEAATLLTDAYEIRFCLKEVIRLCESPAVNRPSLAASIREVAESVAGDLSTTSGSTAKDVALVLDCSGSMTGAFIRACRQSLIDIITQYTFPDDQLSLTTFRRTHQEVWPLMSRDEEFMINLVQMNTETDGNTAFCE
;
A
#
# COMPACT_ATOMS: atom_id res chain seq x y z
N ILE A 1 -13.27 29.41 5.18
CA ILE A 1 -12.54 28.55 4.22
C ILE A 1 -11.11 28.27 4.71
N SER A 2 -10.27 29.27 5.02
CA SER A 2 -8.91 29.05 5.56
C SER A 2 -8.82 28.16 6.80
N GLN A 3 -9.76 28.28 7.75
CA GLN A 3 -9.70 27.53 9.01
C GLN A 3 -10.06 26.04 8.84
N CYS A 4 -11.01 25.74 7.94
CA CYS A 4 -11.41 24.38 7.59
C CYS A 4 -10.33 23.66 6.75
N ILE A 5 -9.59 24.40 5.90
CA ILE A 5 -8.42 23.87 5.19
C ILE A 5 -7.27 23.62 6.16
N ALA A 6 -7.02 24.50 7.12
CA ALA A 6 -5.98 24.33 8.14
C ALA A 6 -6.27 23.14 9.07
N GLU A 7 -7.52 22.95 9.51
CA GLU A 7 -7.95 21.78 10.29
C GLU A 7 -7.88 20.48 9.49
N SER A 8 -8.20 20.52 8.18
CA SER A 8 -8.07 19.35 7.30
C SER A 8 -6.60 18.98 7.03
N LEU A 9 -5.70 19.96 6.94
CA LEU A 9 -4.26 19.75 6.84
C LEU A 9 -3.67 19.22 8.15
N ALA A 10 -4.08 19.77 9.29
CA ALA A 10 -3.65 19.29 10.62
C ALA A 10 -4.13 17.85 10.91
N ASN A 11 -5.33 17.48 10.45
CA ASN A 11 -5.85 16.11 10.52
C ASN A 11 -5.23 15.16 9.48
N LEU A 12 -4.57 15.69 8.44
CA LEU A 12 -3.77 14.90 7.49
C LEU A 12 -2.38 14.57 8.04
N GLU A 13 -1.86 15.42 8.94
CA GLU A 13 -0.58 15.23 9.62
C GLU A 13 -0.67 14.25 10.80
N SER A 14 -1.86 14.07 11.40
CA SER A 14 -2.04 13.22 12.58
C SER A 14 -2.28 11.74 12.29
N ASP A 15 -2.69 11.38 11.07
CA ASP A 15 -3.00 9.99 10.67
C ASP A 15 -1.94 9.48 9.66
N PRO A 16 -1.06 8.54 10.06
CA PRO A 16 0.00 7.99 9.20
C PRO A 16 -0.52 7.36 7.89
N HIS A 17 -1.73 6.80 7.88
CA HIS A 17 -2.32 6.18 6.69
C HIS A 17 -2.82 7.23 5.69
N ARG A 18 -3.47 8.28 6.18
CA ARG A 18 -3.82 9.44 5.34
C ARG A 18 -2.58 10.15 4.85
N HIS A 19 -1.55 10.23 5.68
CA HIS A 19 -0.26 10.79 5.31
C HIS A 19 0.42 9.97 4.20
N ALA A 20 0.40 8.64 4.27
CA ALA A 20 0.92 7.76 3.21
C ALA A 20 0.11 7.84 1.92
N ALA A 21 -1.23 7.80 2.00
CA ALA A 21 -2.11 7.96 0.85
C ALA A 21 -1.92 9.33 0.18
N TYR A 22 -1.76 10.39 0.99
CA TYR A 22 -1.46 11.73 0.50
C TYR A 22 -0.10 11.80 -0.21
N LYS A 23 0.94 11.16 0.33
CA LYS A 23 2.25 11.05 -0.33
C LYS A 23 2.16 10.31 -1.67
N ILE A 24 1.39 9.22 -1.75
CA ILE A 24 1.14 8.50 -3.01
C ILE A 24 0.44 9.41 -4.02
N VAL A 25 -0.58 10.15 -3.59
CA VAL A 25 -1.28 11.11 -4.47
C VAL A 25 -0.31 12.20 -4.96
N LEU A 26 0.52 12.78 -4.08
CA LEU A 26 1.56 13.74 -4.45
C LEU A 26 2.56 13.14 -5.44
N ALA A 27 2.98 11.90 -5.21
CA ALA A 27 3.87 11.18 -6.11
C ALA A 27 3.27 11.05 -7.50
N ASN A 28 2.01 10.64 -7.60
CA ASN A 28 1.29 10.53 -8.87
C ASN A 28 1.14 11.90 -9.57
N ARG A 29 0.91 12.98 -8.81
CA ARG A 29 0.87 14.35 -9.37
C ARG A 29 2.21 14.75 -9.97
N HIS A 30 3.30 14.47 -9.26
CA HIS A 30 4.64 14.71 -9.76
C HIS A 30 4.97 13.85 -10.99
N MET A 31 4.57 12.57 -11.02
CA MET A 31 4.73 11.72 -12.20
C MET A 31 4.03 12.32 -13.42
N ASN A 32 2.77 12.75 -13.27
CA ASN A 32 2.00 13.36 -14.35
C ASN A 32 2.62 14.68 -14.83
N LEU A 33 3.14 15.51 -13.92
CA LEU A 33 3.90 16.72 -14.29
C LEU A 33 5.17 16.36 -15.06
N GLY A 34 5.88 15.32 -14.64
CA GLY A 34 7.05 14.81 -15.35
C GLY A 34 6.72 14.42 -16.79
N VAL A 35 5.64 13.67 -17.00
CA VAL A 35 5.15 13.31 -18.34
C VAL A 35 4.81 14.55 -19.15
N LEU A 36 4.05 15.49 -18.57
CA LEU A 36 3.67 16.74 -19.25
C LEU A 36 4.89 17.53 -19.75
N TYR A 37 5.92 17.68 -18.91
CA TYR A 37 7.12 18.42 -19.29
C TYR A 37 8.01 17.65 -20.29
N LYS A 38 8.00 16.31 -20.24
CA LYS A 38 8.67 15.45 -21.21
C LYS A 38 8.05 15.58 -22.60
N GLU A 39 6.72 15.64 -22.67
CA GLU A 39 5.94 15.71 -23.91
C GLU A 39 5.73 17.14 -24.44
N LEU A 40 6.27 18.14 -23.74
CA LEU A 40 6.14 19.54 -24.14
C LEU A 40 6.87 19.82 -25.47
N GLU A 41 6.17 20.41 -26.43
CA GLU A 41 6.73 20.79 -27.72
C GLU A 41 6.93 22.33 -27.85
N PRO A 42 8.07 22.80 -28.40
CA PRO A 42 9.24 22.00 -28.77
C PRO A 42 10.01 21.52 -27.52
N PRO A 43 10.67 20.35 -27.58
CA PRO A 43 11.36 19.81 -26.43
C PRO A 43 12.64 20.62 -26.15
N THR A 44 12.73 21.23 -24.98
CA THR A 44 13.87 22.05 -24.55
C THR A 44 14.69 21.33 -23.48
N THR A 45 15.95 21.73 -23.31
CA THR A 45 16.77 21.23 -22.18
C THR A 45 16.11 21.54 -20.84
N GLN A 46 15.48 22.71 -20.73
CA GLN A 46 14.77 23.10 -19.52
C GLN A 46 13.55 22.22 -19.26
N SER A 47 12.72 21.94 -20.26
CA SER A 47 11.53 21.09 -20.08
C SER A 47 11.92 19.65 -19.69
N ARG A 48 13.00 19.12 -20.28
CA ARG A 48 13.54 17.80 -19.89
C ARG A 48 14.11 17.79 -18.47
N ALA A 49 14.83 18.82 -18.05
CA ALA A 49 15.33 18.94 -16.69
C ALA A 49 14.19 19.05 -15.66
N THR A 50 13.15 19.84 -15.95
CA THR A 50 11.95 19.93 -15.11
C THR A 50 11.20 18.60 -15.04
N ALA A 51 11.13 17.86 -16.15
CA ALA A 51 10.55 16.53 -16.17
C ALA A 51 11.30 15.55 -15.26
N GLU A 52 12.64 15.54 -15.35
CA GLU A 52 13.51 14.72 -14.50
C GLU A 52 13.32 15.05 -13.01
N GLU A 53 13.28 16.33 -12.66
CA GLU A 53 13.07 16.77 -11.27
C GLU A 53 11.74 16.23 -10.71
N HIS A 54 10.68 16.33 -11.49
CA HIS A 54 9.37 15.83 -11.10
C HIS A 54 9.33 14.31 -10.98
N PHE A 55 9.95 13.58 -11.90
CA PHE A 55 10.04 12.14 -11.77
C PHE A 55 10.87 11.70 -10.56
N LYS A 56 12.01 12.35 -10.27
CA LYS A 56 12.81 12.05 -9.06
C LYS A 56 12.01 12.29 -7.78
N LYS A 57 11.28 13.41 -7.70
CA LYS A 57 10.36 13.68 -6.58
C LYS A 57 9.28 12.60 -6.44
N SER A 58 8.71 12.17 -7.56
CA SER A 58 7.71 11.09 -7.56
C SER A 58 8.30 9.77 -7.05
N PHE A 59 9.50 9.42 -7.54
CA PHE A 59 10.24 8.23 -7.14
C PHE A 59 10.49 8.23 -5.63
N ASP A 60 11.02 9.33 -5.08
CA ASP A 60 11.29 9.46 -3.64
C ASP A 60 10.03 9.29 -2.78
N TRP A 61 8.90 9.82 -3.23
CA TRP A 61 7.63 9.66 -2.50
C TRP A 61 7.09 8.24 -2.57
N HIS A 62 7.18 7.57 -3.73
CA HIS A 62 6.80 6.16 -3.84
C HIS A 62 7.75 5.24 -3.05
N LEU A 63 9.03 5.59 -2.95
CA LEU A 63 10.01 4.93 -2.09
C LEU A 63 9.63 5.04 -0.62
N LYS A 64 9.32 6.26 -0.14
CA LYS A 64 8.90 6.54 1.25
C LYS A 64 7.56 5.91 1.66
N THR A 65 6.76 5.45 0.69
CA THR A 65 5.43 4.87 0.91
C THR A 65 5.35 3.39 0.52
N ASP A 66 6.49 2.80 0.17
CA ASP A 66 6.61 1.45 -0.34
C ASP A 66 5.71 1.07 -1.52
N ASN A 67 5.29 2.05 -2.32
CA ASN A 67 4.45 1.83 -3.47
C ASN A 67 5.27 1.29 -4.65
N ILE A 68 5.38 -0.03 -4.74
CA ILE A 68 6.15 -0.75 -5.76
C ILE A 68 5.66 -0.42 -7.17
N GLU A 69 4.34 -0.38 -7.36
CA GLU A 69 3.75 -0.11 -8.66
C GLU A 69 4.14 1.30 -9.15
N GLY A 70 4.03 2.29 -8.27
CA GLY A 70 4.45 3.67 -8.57
C GLY A 70 5.95 3.79 -8.88
N ILE A 71 6.80 3.07 -8.15
CA ILE A 71 8.25 3.02 -8.43
C ILE A 71 8.50 2.47 -9.83
N ALA A 72 7.90 1.33 -10.19
CA ALA A 72 8.10 0.72 -11.49
C ALA A 72 7.65 1.66 -12.63
N GLN A 73 6.49 2.32 -12.46
CA GLN A 73 5.98 3.29 -13.44
C GLN A 73 6.92 4.50 -13.59
N VAL A 74 7.39 5.08 -12.49
CA VAL A 74 8.29 6.24 -12.53
C VAL A 74 9.68 5.87 -13.07
N SER A 75 10.21 4.72 -12.71
CA SER A 75 11.48 4.21 -13.25
C SER A 75 11.42 4.01 -14.77
N GLY A 76 10.31 3.47 -15.29
CA GLY A 76 10.10 3.36 -16.73
C GLY A 76 10.09 4.73 -17.42
N ASN A 77 9.40 5.71 -16.82
CA ASN A 77 9.34 7.08 -17.34
C ASN A 77 10.71 7.79 -17.30
N LEU A 78 11.47 7.65 -16.22
CA LEU A 78 12.84 8.19 -16.11
C LEU A 78 13.80 7.50 -17.08
N GLY A 79 13.71 6.17 -17.21
CA GLY A 79 14.50 5.41 -18.15
C GLY A 79 14.28 5.90 -19.58
N GLN A 80 13.01 6.12 -19.98
CA GLN A 80 12.70 6.69 -21.28
C GLN A 80 13.26 8.11 -21.44
N LEU A 81 13.11 8.97 -20.43
CA LEU A 81 13.66 10.33 -20.47
C LEU A 81 15.20 10.34 -20.63
N TYR A 82 15.88 9.39 -20.01
CA TYR A 82 17.33 9.22 -20.14
C TYR A 82 17.74 8.70 -21.51
N LEU A 83 16.98 7.79 -22.11
CA LEU A 83 17.18 7.40 -23.51
C LEU A 83 16.97 8.58 -24.46
N ASP A 84 15.92 9.38 -24.25
CA ASP A 84 15.60 10.57 -25.06
C ASP A 84 16.64 11.71 -24.90
N THR A 85 17.56 11.60 -23.93
CA THR A 85 18.65 12.55 -23.66
C THR A 85 20.04 11.95 -23.88
N ASP A 86 20.13 10.80 -24.56
CA ASP A 86 21.38 10.06 -24.82
C ASP A 86 22.14 9.60 -23.57
N ARG A 87 21.49 9.60 -22.39
CA ARG A 87 22.03 9.14 -21.09
C ARG A 87 21.81 7.65 -20.90
N THR A 88 22.22 6.86 -21.89
CA THR A 88 21.93 5.42 -21.99
C THR A 88 22.45 4.61 -20.80
N THR A 89 23.63 4.95 -20.25
CA THR A 89 24.18 4.26 -19.08
C THR A 89 23.32 4.47 -17.84
N GLU A 90 22.84 5.70 -17.62
CA GLU A 90 21.97 6.02 -16.48
C GLU A 90 20.59 5.38 -16.63
N ALA A 91 20.07 5.31 -17.85
CA ALA A 91 18.85 4.57 -18.16
C ALA A 91 19.01 3.07 -17.84
N ALA A 92 20.12 2.45 -18.26
CA ALA A 92 20.40 1.05 -18.03
C ALA A 92 20.53 0.73 -16.54
N THR A 93 21.29 1.53 -15.78
CA THR A 93 21.41 1.39 -14.33
C THR A 93 20.05 1.52 -13.64
N LEU A 94 19.28 2.56 -13.96
CA LEU A 94 17.99 2.81 -13.32
C LEU A 94 16.97 1.69 -13.59
N LEU A 95 16.90 1.21 -14.84
CA LEU A 95 16.00 0.13 -15.22
C LEU A 95 16.42 -1.21 -14.61
N THR A 96 17.72 -1.45 -14.47
CA THR A 96 18.28 -2.65 -13.83
C THR A 96 18.06 -2.61 -12.31
N ASP A 97 18.39 -1.51 -11.64
CA ASP A 97 18.21 -1.33 -10.20
C ASP A 97 16.73 -1.42 -9.78
N ALA A 98 15.82 -0.82 -10.55
CA ALA A 98 14.38 -0.87 -10.29
C ALA A 98 13.79 -2.28 -10.44
N TYR A 99 14.33 -3.09 -11.37
CA TYR A 99 13.85 -4.44 -11.67
C TYR A 99 14.50 -5.50 -10.77
N GLU A 100 15.82 -5.44 -10.59
CA GLU A 100 16.61 -6.48 -9.92
C GLU A 100 16.51 -6.41 -8.39
N ILE A 101 16.44 -5.22 -7.78
CA ILE A 101 16.55 -5.11 -6.32
C ILE A 101 15.21 -5.32 -5.60
N ARG A 102 14.07 -5.01 -6.23
CA ARG A 102 12.80 -4.89 -5.48
C ARG A 102 11.73 -5.92 -5.84
N PHE A 103 11.63 -6.30 -7.11
CA PHE A 103 10.68 -7.34 -7.55
C PHE A 103 11.25 -8.74 -7.31
N CYS A 104 12.47 -9.01 -7.80
CA CYS A 104 13.13 -10.29 -7.58
C CYS A 104 13.35 -10.59 -6.10
N LEU A 105 13.70 -9.58 -5.29
CA LEU A 105 14.04 -9.79 -3.90
C LEU A 105 12.82 -10.13 -3.04
N LYS A 106 11.69 -9.44 -3.23
CA LYS A 106 10.42 -9.79 -2.55
C LYS A 106 9.93 -11.18 -2.94
N GLU A 107 10.02 -11.53 -4.21
CA GLU A 107 9.54 -12.83 -4.67
C GLU A 107 10.47 -13.97 -4.23
N VAL A 108 11.78 -13.75 -4.21
CA VAL A 108 12.75 -14.72 -3.68
C VAL A 108 12.59 -14.90 -2.17
N ILE A 109 12.36 -13.83 -1.40
CA ILE A 109 12.04 -13.91 0.03
C ILE A 109 10.74 -14.70 0.24
N ARG A 110 9.68 -14.38 -0.52
CA ARG A 110 8.39 -15.10 -0.47
C ARG A 110 8.55 -16.58 -0.76
N LEU A 111 9.37 -16.93 -1.75
CA LEU A 111 9.68 -18.32 -2.08
C LEU A 111 10.46 -19.00 -0.95
N CYS A 112 11.46 -18.33 -0.36
CA CYS A 112 12.24 -18.86 0.76
C CYS A 112 11.39 -19.09 2.01
N GLU A 113 10.35 -18.29 2.22
CA GLU A 113 9.40 -18.42 3.33
C GLU A 113 8.22 -19.33 3.02
N SER A 114 8.07 -19.77 1.76
CA SER A 114 7.01 -20.68 1.38
C SER A 114 7.17 -22.04 2.08
N PRO A 115 6.05 -22.75 2.37
CA PRO A 115 6.09 -24.08 2.98
C PRO A 115 6.90 -25.11 2.18
N ALA A 116 7.03 -24.89 0.86
CA ALA A 116 7.75 -25.78 -0.04
C ALA A 116 9.27 -25.67 0.10
N VAL A 117 9.79 -24.48 0.41
CA VAL A 117 11.24 -24.23 0.51
C VAL A 117 11.68 -24.13 1.97
N ASN A 118 10.89 -23.46 2.82
CA ASN A 118 11.06 -23.31 4.27
C ASN A 118 12.52 -23.05 4.70
N ARG A 119 13.12 -22.00 4.14
CA ARG A 119 14.44 -21.48 4.48
C ARG A 119 14.34 -20.04 5.01
N PRO A 120 13.71 -19.82 6.18
CA PRO A 120 13.55 -18.48 6.74
C PRO A 120 14.89 -17.81 7.09
N SER A 121 15.92 -18.58 7.44
CA SER A 121 17.28 -18.07 7.66
C SER A 121 17.92 -17.53 6.38
N LEU A 122 17.67 -18.16 5.23
CA LEU A 122 18.14 -17.67 3.93
C LEU A 122 17.39 -16.40 3.53
N ALA A 123 16.08 -16.33 3.78
CA ALA A 123 15.30 -15.11 3.59
C ALA A 123 15.84 -13.95 4.44
N ALA A 124 16.21 -14.20 5.70
CA ALA A 124 16.83 -13.21 6.58
C ALA A 124 18.19 -12.73 6.04
N SER A 125 19.07 -13.63 5.60
CA SER A 125 20.34 -13.24 4.99
C SER A 125 20.17 -12.47 3.68
N ILE A 126 19.17 -12.81 2.86
CA ILE A 126 18.86 -12.08 1.62
C ILE A 126 18.37 -10.67 1.95
N ARG A 127 17.56 -10.49 3.01
CA ARG A 127 17.16 -9.15 3.50
C ARG A 127 18.36 -8.32 3.93
N GLU A 128 19.25 -8.89 4.73
CA GLU A 128 20.46 -8.22 5.21
C GLU A 128 21.39 -7.80 4.05
N VAL A 129 21.56 -8.68 3.06
CA VAL A 129 22.33 -8.35 1.84
C VAL A 129 21.63 -7.28 1.01
N ALA A 130 20.30 -7.33 0.90
CA ALA A 130 19.53 -6.31 0.20
C ALA A 130 19.67 -4.92 0.84
N GLU A 131 19.65 -4.87 2.17
CA GLU A 131 19.88 -3.65 2.95
C GLU A 131 21.30 -3.10 2.73
N SER A 132 22.30 -3.99 2.60
CA SER A 132 23.68 -3.62 2.30
C SER A 132 23.91 -3.17 0.85
N VAL A 133 23.15 -3.70 -0.11
CA VAL A 133 23.27 -3.37 -1.56
C VAL A 133 22.47 -2.12 -1.91
N ALA A 134 21.34 -1.89 -1.24
CA ALA A 134 20.44 -0.77 -1.50
C ALA A 134 20.88 0.57 -0.88
N GLY A 135 22.05 0.64 -0.24
CA GLY A 135 22.71 1.89 0.16
C GLY A 135 21.81 2.93 0.84
N ASP A 136 21.75 2.89 2.17
CA ASP A 136 21.23 3.98 3.03
C ASP A 136 19.74 4.36 2.87
N LEU A 137 18.87 3.34 2.76
CA LEU A 137 17.46 3.48 3.11
C LEU A 137 17.20 2.99 4.54
N SER A 138 17.94 3.54 5.49
CA SER A 138 17.52 3.47 6.88
C SER A 138 16.31 4.38 7.09
N THR A 139 15.12 3.81 6.95
CA THR A 139 14.06 4.14 7.89
C THR A 139 13.54 2.83 8.45
N THR A 140 14.04 2.53 9.64
CA THR A 140 13.34 1.82 10.70
C THR A 140 11.82 1.81 10.48
N SER A 141 11.34 0.74 9.86
CA SER A 141 9.92 0.39 9.87
C SER A 141 9.66 -0.26 11.21
N GLY A 142 9.59 0.54 12.27
CA GLY A 142 8.87 0.14 13.47
C GLY A 142 7.41 0.01 13.07
N SER A 143 6.95 -1.20 12.75
CA SER A 143 5.52 -1.49 12.68
C SER A 143 4.99 -1.31 14.09
N THR A 144 4.53 -0.11 14.42
CA THR A 144 3.78 0.12 15.64
C THR A 144 2.44 -0.57 15.48
N ALA A 145 2.10 -1.47 16.39
CA ALA A 145 0.81 -2.13 16.51
C ALA A 145 -0.34 -1.17 16.17
N LYS A 146 -1.21 -1.56 15.23
CA LYS A 146 -2.38 -0.77 14.83
C LYS A 146 -3.65 -1.34 15.44
N ASP A 147 -4.54 -0.45 15.84
CA ASP A 147 -5.89 -0.80 16.24
C ASP A 147 -6.82 -0.63 15.03
N VAL A 148 -7.35 -1.75 14.53
CA VAL A 148 -8.17 -1.83 13.31
C VAL A 148 -9.60 -2.21 13.68
N ALA A 149 -10.53 -1.25 13.54
CA ALA A 149 -11.95 -1.50 13.75
C ALA A 149 -12.66 -1.81 12.43
N LEU A 150 -13.20 -3.02 12.32
CA LEU A 150 -13.96 -3.49 11.17
C LEU A 150 -15.46 -3.36 11.47
N VAL A 151 -16.21 -2.86 10.50
CA VAL A 151 -17.66 -2.72 10.60
C VAL A 151 -18.31 -3.36 9.37
N LEU A 152 -19.26 -4.26 9.61
CA LEU A 152 -19.96 -4.99 8.56
C LEU A 152 -21.48 -4.87 8.67
N ASP A 153 -22.12 -4.45 7.57
CA ASP A 153 -23.56 -4.54 7.43
C ASP A 153 -23.99 -5.99 7.09
N CYS A 154 -24.83 -6.57 7.93
CA CYS A 154 -25.45 -7.89 7.76
C CYS A 154 -26.97 -7.79 7.56
N SER A 155 -27.46 -6.65 7.09
CA SER A 155 -28.86 -6.41 6.75
C SER A 155 -29.37 -7.35 5.66
N GLY A 156 -30.68 -7.53 5.59
CA GLY A 156 -31.34 -8.35 4.57
C GLY A 156 -31.07 -7.89 3.13
N SER A 157 -30.79 -6.61 2.91
CA SER A 157 -30.37 -6.08 1.60
C SER A 157 -29.00 -6.60 1.14
N MET A 158 -28.16 -7.05 2.07
CA MET A 158 -26.84 -7.61 1.78
C MET A 158 -26.90 -9.12 1.42
N THR A 159 -28.08 -9.74 1.45
CA THR A 159 -28.24 -11.18 1.22
C THR A 159 -27.69 -11.61 -0.14
N GLY A 160 -27.10 -12.80 -0.19
CA GLY A 160 -26.63 -13.40 -1.44
C GLY A 160 -25.19 -13.03 -1.78
N ALA A 161 -24.97 -12.45 -2.96
CA ALA A 161 -23.61 -12.20 -3.45
C ALA A 161 -22.88 -11.09 -2.67
N PHE A 162 -23.62 -10.09 -2.16
CA PHE A 162 -23.03 -8.94 -1.47
C PHE A 162 -22.37 -9.34 -0.14
N ILE A 163 -23.09 -10.05 0.75
CA ILE A 163 -22.51 -10.50 2.01
C ILE A 163 -21.33 -11.46 1.80
N ARG A 164 -21.36 -12.30 0.76
CA ARG A 164 -20.23 -13.17 0.42
C ARG A 164 -19.00 -12.36 -0.02
N ALA A 165 -19.19 -11.34 -0.85
CA ALA A 165 -18.11 -10.46 -1.27
C ALA A 165 -17.52 -9.65 -0.09
N CYS A 166 -18.38 -9.16 0.81
CA CYS A 166 -17.91 -8.44 2.00
C CYS A 166 -17.17 -9.35 2.98
N ARG A 167 -17.62 -10.59 3.17
CA ARG A 167 -16.89 -11.60 3.96
C ARG A 167 -15.51 -11.88 3.38
N GLN A 168 -15.42 -12.06 2.05
CA GLN A 168 -14.15 -12.28 1.39
C GLN A 168 -13.22 -11.07 1.57
N SER A 169 -13.75 -9.86 1.41
CA SER A 169 -12.99 -8.63 1.64
C SER A 169 -12.47 -8.52 3.08
N LEU A 170 -13.27 -8.89 4.09
CA LEU A 170 -12.83 -8.94 5.48
C LEU A 170 -11.70 -9.96 5.70
N ILE A 171 -11.82 -11.15 5.10
CA ILE A 171 -10.77 -12.16 5.15
C ILE A 171 -9.50 -11.65 4.48
N ASP A 172 -9.61 -10.98 3.33
CA ASP A 172 -8.47 -10.40 2.62
C ASP A 172 -7.81 -9.30 3.46
N ILE A 173 -8.58 -8.46 4.16
CA ILE A 173 -8.06 -7.46 5.10
C ILE A 173 -7.27 -8.13 6.24
N ILE A 174 -7.86 -9.12 6.90
CA ILE A 174 -7.22 -9.85 8.01
C ILE A 174 -5.95 -10.57 7.54
N THR A 175 -5.96 -11.17 6.35
CA THR A 175 -4.85 -12.01 5.87
C THR A 175 -3.73 -11.22 5.19
N GLN A 176 -4.06 -10.19 4.41
CA GLN A 176 -3.10 -9.51 3.54
C GLN A 176 -2.70 -8.12 4.03
N TYR A 177 -3.51 -7.51 4.90
CA TYR A 177 -3.36 -6.09 5.26
C TYR A 177 -3.23 -5.84 6.77
N THR A 178 -3.16 -6.88 7.61
CA THR A 178 -2.88 -6.77 9.05
C THR A 178 -1.70 -7.62 9.49
N PHE A 179 -0.98 -7.16 10.52
CA PHE A 179 0.23 -7.77 11.06
C PHE A 179 -0.04 -8.45 12.42
N PRO A 180 0.83 -9.39 12.88
CA PRO A 180 0.63 -10.10 14.15
C PRO A 180 0.48 -9.19 15.38
N ASP A 181 1.13 -8.02 15.36
CA ASP A 181 1.08 -7.06 16.46
C ASP A 181 -0.16 -6.14 16.40
N ASP A 182 -0.94 -6.19 15.32
CA ASP A 182 -2.15 -5.39 15.19
C ASP A 182 -3.28 -5.95 16.08
N GLN A 183 -4.11 -5.05 16.59
CA GLN A 183 -5.33 -5.39 17.30
C GLN A 183 -6.52 -5.15 16.38
N LEU A 184 -7.47 -6.08 16.36
CA LEU A 184 -8.65 -5.99 15.51
C LEU A 184 -9.91 -6.06 16.36
N SER A 185 -10.93 -5.31 15.97
CA SER A 185 -12.31 -5.48 16.42
C SER A 185 -13.24 -5.65 15.23
N LEU A 186 -14.34 -6.39 15.40
CA LEU A 186 -15.40 -6.48 14.39
C LEU A 186 -16.75 -6.23 15.03
N THR A 187 -17.48 -5.28 14.46
CA THR A 187 -18.87 -5.00 14.80
C THR A 187 -19.76 -5.23 13.58
N THR A 188 -20.85 -5.96 13.78
CA THR A 188 -21.86 -6.21 12.74
C THR A 188 -23.13 -5.43 13.03
N PHE A 189 -23.85 -5.06 11.97
CA PHE A 189 -25.15 -4.39 12.06
C PHE A 189 -26.23 -5.25 11.39
N ARG A 190 -27.26 -5.61 12.17
CA ARG A 190 -28.49 -6.27 11.67
C ARG A 190 -29.71 -5.46 12.07
N ARG A 191 -30.15 -5.54 13.33
CA ARG A 191 -31.19 -4.67 13.92
C ARG A 191 -30.65 -3.83 15.07
N THR A 192 -29.62 -4.36 15.71
CA THR A 192 -28.82 -3.73 16.75
C THR A 192 -27.37 -3.94 16.37
N HIS A 193 -26.48 -3.09 16.90
CA HIS A 193 -25.05 -3.37 16.78
C HIS A 193 -24.71 -4.62 17.60
N GLN A 194 -23.91 -5.50 17.03
CA GLN A 194 -23.38 -6.67 17.72
C GLN A 194 -21.87 -6.69 17.53
N GLU A 195 -21.13 -6.59 18.63
CA GLU A 195 -19.70 -6.83 18.64
C GLU A 195 -19.46 -8.34 18.47
N VAL A 196 -18.75 -8.72 17.41
CA VAL A 196 -18.37 -10.12 17.14
C VAL A 196 -17.13 -10.47 17.95
N TRP A 197 -16.18 -9.54 18.04
CA TRP A 197 -15.07 -9.58 19.00
C TRP A 197 -14.59 -8.16 19.33
N PRO A 198 -14.19 -7.92 20.59
CA PRO A 198 -13.62 -6.64 21.02
C PRO A 198 -12.20 -6.48 20.45
N LEU A 199 -11.63 -5.28 20.61
CA LEU A 199 -10.25 -5.00 20.21
C LEU A 199 -9.29 -6.00 20.87
N MET A 200 -8.75 -6.92 20.08
CA MET A 200 -7.87 -8.00 20.53
C MET A 200 -6.77 -8.29 19.50
N SER A 201 -5.66 -8.86 19.95
CA SER A 201 -4.54 -9.23 19.08
C SER A 201 -4.98 -10.16 17.93
N ARG A 202 -4.35 -9.99 16.77
CA ARG A 202 -4.62 -10.77 15.56
C ARG A 202 -4.43 -12.27 15.78
N ASP A 203 -5.54 -13.00 15.75
CA ASP A 203 -5.58 -14.45 15.59
C ASP A 203 -6.31 -14.78 14.29
N GLU A 204 -5.54 -15.06 13.24
CA GLU A 204 -6.05 -15.21 11.88
C GLU A 204 -7.07 -16.35 11.76
N GLU A 205 -6.76 -17.54 12.30
CA GLU A 205 -7.64 -18.70 12.19
C GLU A 205 -8.93 -18.50 13.01
N PHE A 206 -8.81 -17.94 14.21
CA PHE A 206 -9.96 -17.62 15.05
C PHE A 206 -10.87 -16.56 14.41
N MET A 207 -10.30 -15.46 13.93
CA MET A 207 -11.05 -14.35 13.35
C MET A 207 -11.72 -14.73 12.03
N ILE A 208 -11.06 -15.50 11.15
CA ILE A 208 -11.68 -15.99 9.91
C ILE A 208 -12.88 -16.89 10.23
N ASN A 209 -12.76 -17.79 11.21
CA ASN A 209 -13.87 -18.63 11.63
C ASN A 209 -15.04 -17.80 12.18
N LEU A 210 -14.77 -16.77 12.99
CA LEU A 210 -15.81 -15.87 13.51
C LEU A 210 -16.49 -15.03 12.43
N VAL A 211 -15.74 -14.52 11.45
CA VAL A 211 -16.33 -13.87 10.26
C VAL A 211 -17.28 -14.85 9.60
N GLN A 212 -16.87 -16.10 9.42
CA GLN A 212 -17.69 -17.05 8.68
C GLN A 212 -18.99 -17.46 9.39
N MET A 213 -18.95 -17.56 10.72
CA MET A 213 -20.07 -18.03 11.52
C MET A 213 -21.04 -16.91 11.96
N ASN A 214 -20.57 -15.66 12.11
CA ASN A 214 -21.38 -14.58 12.69
C ASN A 214 -21.91 -13.55 11.68
N THR A 215 -21.60 -13.71 10.39
CA THR A 215 -21.98 -12.75 9.33
C THR A 215 -23.03 -13.33 8.38
N GLU A 216 -24.14 -13.81 8.94
CA GLU A 216 -25.29 -14.31 8.20
C GLU A 216 -26.39 -13.24 8.09
N THR A 217 -27.07 -13.22 6.94
CA THR A 217 -28.17 -12.28 6.65
C THR A 217 -29.51 -12.98 6.83
N ASP A 218 -30.35 -12.48 7.74
CA ASP A 218 -31.66 -13.09 8.05
C ASP A 218 -32.81 -12.58 7.14
N GLY A 219 -32.49 -12.08 5.95
CA GLY A 219 -33.47 -11.66 4.93
C GLY A 219 -34.32 -10.42 5.25
N ASN A 220 -34.07 -9.72 6.36
CA ASN A 220 -34.82 -8.52 6.78
C ASN A 220 -33.96 -7.25 6.72
N THR A 221 -34.47 -6.16 6.13
CA THR A 221 -33.76 -4.87 6.02
C THR A 221 -33.50 -4.23 7.39
N ALA A 222 -32.27 -3.78 7.61
CA ALA A 222 -31.84 -3.04 8.79
C ALA A 222 -32.16 -1.55 8.63
N PHE A 223 -32.72 -0.92 9.67
CA PHE A 223 -32.75 0.54 9.79
C PHE A 223 -32.01 0.90 11.07
N CYS A 224 -31.13 1.90 11.01
CA CYS A 224 -30.46 2.46 12.17
C CYS A 224 -31.38 3.56 12.74
N GLU A 225 -31.91 3.36 13.94
CA GLU A 225 -32.49 4.43 14.78
C GLU A 225 -31.44 5.01 15.72
#